data_AF-A0A8X6VBA2-F1
#
_entry.id   AF-A0A8X6VBA2-F1
#
_cell.length_a   1.000
_cell.length_b   1.000
_cell.length_c   1.000
_cell.angle_alpha   90.00
_cell.angle_beta   90.00
_cell.angle_gamma   90.00
#
_symmetry.space_group_name_H-M   'P 1'
#
loop_
_entity.id
_entity.type
_entity.pdbx_description
1 polymer ?
#
loop_
_entity_poly.entity_id
_entity_poly.type
_entity_poly.pdbx_seq_one_letter_code
_entity_poly.pdbx_strand_id
1 'polypeptide(L)'
;MKTAGWSTRRVAGQVDRSECAVRNCWQQWTREGTHARKSGSGSTRKTSRREDRRILRQALVDPTVTRSTIRADVGVEIVPQTISRHLAEANLKSKHPFRALPLTPEHRQLSLQWCQARSMWNVTDCQKVVFCDESRFVLGTDDNCVRMWRRPGERYNSPTPFYVTLPAQLV
;
A
#
# COMPACT_ATOMS: atom_id res chain seq x y z
N MET A 1 -22.87 39.44 -13.65
CA MET A 1 -22.34 40.79 -13.33
C MET A 1 -21.53 41.38 -14.47
N LYS A 2 -20.45 40.72 -14.93
CA LYS A 2 -19.67 41.19 -16.11
C LYS A 2 -20.43 41.09 -17.44
N THR A 3 -21.19 40.02 -17.65
CA THR A 3 -22.13 39.85 -18.78
C THR A 3 -23.29 40.85 -18.77
N ALA A 4 -23.59 41.45 -17.61
CA ALA A 4 -24.62 42.46 -17.43
C ALA A 4 -24.07 43.90 -17.60
N GLY A 5 -22.88 44.06 -18.21
CA GLY A 5 -22.28 45.37 -18.52
C GLY A 5 -21.59 46.10 -17.36
N TRP A 6 -21.38 45.47 -16.20
CA TRP A 6 -20.78 46.16 -15.06
C TRP A 6 -19.28 46.40 -15.24
N SER A 7 -18.83 47.60 -14.86
CA SER A 7 -17.39 47.95 -14.82
C SER A 7 -16.65 47.08 -13.79
N THR A 8 -15.35 46.84 -13.99
CA THR A 8 -14.53 46.06 -13.04
C THR A 8 -14.54 46.66 -11.64
N ARG A 9 -14.47 48.00 -11.54
CA ARG A 9 -14.55 48.77 -10.29
C ARG A 9 -15.85 48.54 -9.53
N ARG A 10 -16.98 48.60 -10.23
CA ARG A 10 -18.30 48.37 -9.61
C ARG A 10 -18.45 46.94 -9.09
N VAL A 11 -17.96 45.97 -9.86
CA VAL A 11 -17.96 44.56 -9.42
C VAL A 11 -17.06 44.39 -8.20
N ALA A 12 -15.85 44.97 -8.22
CA ALA A 12 -14.89 44.92 -7.11
C ALA A 12 -15.46 45.47 -5.80
N GLY A 13 -16.15 46.62 -5.84
CA GLY A 13 -16.84 47.19 -4.68
C GLY A 13 -18.01 46.34 -4.20
N GLN A 14 -18.75 45.69 -5.10
CA GLN A 14 -19.86 44.79 -4.73
C GLN A 14 -19.38 43.48 -4.07
N VAL A 15 -18.24 42.94 -4.51
CA VAL A 15 -17.70 41.67 -3.99
C VAL A 15 -16.64 41.84 -2.90
N ASP A 16 -16.34 43.09 -2.51
CA ASP A 16 -15.31 43.45 -1.54
C ASP A 16 -13.94 42.80 -1.86
N ARG A 17 -13.49 42.95 -3.11
CA ARG A 17 -12.18 42.44 -3.58
C ARG A 17 -11.49 43.48 -4.44
N SER A 18 -10.19 43.31 -4.65
CA SER A 18 -9.43 44.22 -5.51
C SER A 18 -9.86 44.14 -6.98
N GLU A 19 -9.84 45.28 -7.69
CA GLU A 19 -10.14 45.33 -9.12
C GLU A 19 -9.26 44.37 -9.94
N CYS A 20 -7.99 44.19 -9.52
CA CYS A 20 -7.05 43.29 -10.16
C CYS A 20 -7.48 41.81 -10.03
N ALA A 21 -7.96 41.40 -8.85
CA ALA A 21 -8.46 40.04 -8.63
C ALA A 21 -9.70 39.75 -9.50
N VAL A 22 -10.64 40.70 -9.57
CA VAL A 22 -11.84 40.61 -10.42
C VAL A 22 -11.46 40.52 -11.89
N ARG A 23 -10.50 41.33 -12.35
CA ARG A 23 -10.00 41.30 -13.73
C ARG A 23 -9.33 39.97 -14.07
N ASN A 24 -8.45 39.48 -13.21
CA ASN A 24 -7.71 38.23 -13.45
C ASN A 24 -8.65 37.02 -13.47
N CYS A 25 -9.62 36.98 -12.54
CA CYS A 25 -10.66 35.94 -12.51
C CYS A 25 -11.52 35.97 -13.77
N TRP A 26 -11.94 37.16 -14.21
CA TRP A 26 -12.71 37.32 -15.45
C TRP A 26 -11.92 36.88 -16.69
N GLN A 27 -10.64 37.28 -16.81
CA GLN A 27 -9.77 36.84 -17.90
C GLN A 27 -9.55 35.32 -17.90
N GLN A 28 -9.37 34.73 -16.72
CA GLN A 28 -9.25 33.27 -16.59
C GLN A 28 -10.53 32.57 -17.06
N TRP A 29 -11.69 33.05 -16.62
CA TRP A 29 -12.99 32.52 -17.06
C TRP A 29 -13.18 32.64 -18.57
N THR A 30 -12.86 33.80 -19.18
CA THR A 30 -12.98 33.99 -20.63
C THR A 30 -12.03 33.09 -21.43
N ARG A 31 -10.81 32.85 -20.93
CA ARG A 31 -9.82 32.03 -21.65
C ARG A 31 -10.02 30.53 -21.47
N GLU A 32 -10.36 30.09 -20.27
CA GLU A 32 -10.30 28.68 -19.86
C GLU A 32 -11.66 28.12 -19.44
N GLY A 33 -12.72 28.94 -19.41
CA GLY A 33 -14.05 28.54 -18.97
C GLY A 33 -14.10 28.08 -17.50
N THR A 34 -13.06 28.39 -16.72
CA THR A 34 -12.84 27.83 -15.39
C THR A 34 -12.46 28.92 -14.40
N HIS A 35 -13.08 28.91 -13.23
CA HIS A 35 -12.76 29.80 -12.10
C HIS A 35 -11.93 29.10 -11.02
N ALA A 36 -11.61 27.81 -11.21
CA ALA A 36 -10.79 27.04 -10.30
C ALA A 36 -9.34 27.55 -10.31
N ARG A 37 -8.73 27.59 -9.13
CA ARG A 37 -7.32 27.92 -8.99
C ARG A 37 -6.47 26.84 -9.67
N LYS A 38 -5.48 27.25 -10.47
CA LYS A 38 -4.49 26.33 -11.03
C LYS A 38 -3.65 25.71 -9.92
N SER A 39 -3.35 24.42 -10.06
CA SER A 39 -2.39 23.76 -9.18
C SER A 39 -1.06 24.51 -9.20
N GLY A 40 -0.56 24.88 -8.02
CA GLY A 40 0.78 25.45 -7.91
C GLY A 40 1.85 24.42 -8.27
N SER A 41 3.05 24.90 -8.59
CA SER A 41 4.22 24.05 -8.89
C SER A 41 4.66 23.17 -7.71
N GLY A 42 4.30 23.53 -6.48
CA GLY A 42 4.69 22.82 -5.27
C GLY A 42 6.18 22.98 -4.94
N SER A 43 6.61 22.30 -3.88
CA SER A 43 8.04 22.24 -3.51
C SER A 43 8.77 21.24 -4.39
N THR A 44 10.00 21.56 -4.77
CA THR A 44 10.91 20.61 -5.42
C THR A 44 11.21 19.43 -4.49
N ARG A 45 11.40 18.25 -5.07
CA ARG A 45 11.79 17.03 -4.34
C ARG A 45 13.23 17.17 -3.83
N LYS A 46 13.49 16.62 -2.64
CA LYS A 46 14.86 16.47 -2.12
C LYS A 46 15.64 15.38 -2.85
N THR A 47 14.93 14.40 -3.43
CA THR A 47 15.54 13.28 -4.15
C THR A 47 15.62 13.54 -5.64
N SER A 48 16.69 13.05 -6.27
CA SER A 48 16.83 13.02 -7.72
C SER A 48 16.16 11.78 -8.34
N ARG A 49 15.89 11.82 -9.65
CA ARG A 49 15.39 10.64 -10.39
C ARG A 49 16.31 9.42 -10.29
N ARG A 50 17.61 9.62 -10.05
CA ARG A 50 18.57 8.52 -9.89
C ARG A 50 18.42 7.87 -8.51
N GLU A 51 18.25 8.68 -7.47
CA GLU A 51 17.98 8.20 -6.11
C GLU A 51 16.63 7.50 -6.03
N ASP A 52 15.57 8.07 -6.62
CA ASP A 52 14.25 7.44 -6.67
C ASP A 52 14.34 6.04 -7.31
N ARG A 53 15.06 5.90 -8.44
CA ARG A 53 15.30 4.59 -9.07
C ARG A 53 16.08 3.64 -8.17
N ARG A 54 17.04 4.13 -7.39
CA ARG A 54 17.82 3.33 -6.44
C ARG A 54 16.94 2.82 -5.30
N ILE A 55 16.08 3.69 -4.73
CA ILE A 55 15.07 3.33 -3.72
C ILE A 55 14.19 2.20 -4.22
N LEU A 56 13.63 2.35 -5.43
CA LEU A 56 12.75 1.34 -6.03
C LEU A 56 13.49 0.03 -6.28
N ARG A 57 14.72 0.09 -6.80
CA ARG A 57 15.53 -1.09 -7.08
C ARG A 57 15.78 -1.91 -5.81
N GLN A 58 16.15 -1.27 -4.71
CA GLN A 58 16.40 -1.98 -3.44
C GLN A 58 15.16 -2.78 -3.01
N ALA A 59 13.98 -2.15 -3.00
CA ALA A 59 12.74 -2.81 -2.60
C ALA A 59 12.24 -3.89 -3.58
N LEU A 60 12.67 -3.85 -4.85
CA LEU A 60 12.34 -4.87 -5.84
C LEU A 60 13.31 -6.04 -5.82
N VAL A 61 14.59 -5.80 -5.53
CA VAL A 61 15.63 -6.84 -5.41
C VAL A 61 15.45 -7.63 -4.12
N ASP A 62 15.28 -6.93 -3.00
CA ASP A 62 14.96 -7.52 -1.70
C ASP A 62 13.65 -6.91 -1.17
N PRO A 63 12.52 -7.60 -1.34
CA PRO A 63 11.24 -7.16 -0.80
C PRO A 63 11.24 -6.95 0.72
N THR A 64 12.15 -7.56 1.48
CA THR A 64 12.18 -7.46 2.95
C THR A 64 13.01 -6.30 3.48
N VAL A 65 13.68 -5.57 2.59
CA VAL A 65 14.61 -4.49 2.95
C VAL A 65 13.93 -3.39 3.78
N THR A 66 14.59 -2.98 4.87
CA THR A 66 14.06 -1.94 5.75
C THR A 66 14.29 -0.54 5.18
N ARG A 67 13.45 0.43 5.60
CA ARG A 67 13.60 1.84 5.21
C ARG A 67 14.95 2.42 5.64
N SER A 68 15.48 2.01 6.79
CA SER A 68 16.79 2.42 7.28
C SER A 68 17.92 1.91 6.38
N THR A 69 17.84 0.64 5.93
CA THR A 69 18.81 0.08 4.99
C THR A 69 18.75 0.81 3.64
N ILE A 70 17.55 1.06 3.10
CA ILE A 70 17.39 1.85 1.86
C ILE A 70 17.98 3.26 2.05
N ARG A 71 17.74 3.92 3.19
CA ARG A 71 18.28 5.27 3.47
C ARG A 71 19.80 5.26 3.46
N ALA A 72 20.42 4.30 4.15
CA ALA A 72 21.86 4.15 4.21
C ALA A 72 22.48 3.90 2.82
N ASP A 73 21.82 3.07 1.99
CA ASP A 73 22.26 2.81 0.62
C ASP A 73 22.19 4.07 -0.25
N VAL A 74 21.08 4.80 -0.22
CA VAL A 74 20.87 5.97 -1.08
C VAL A 74 21.83 7.11 -0.72
N GLY A 75 22.19 7.26 0.56
CA GLY A 75 23.19 8.24 1.01
C GLY A 75 22.69 9.68 1.02
N VAL A 76 21.37 9.89 1.00
CA VAL A 76 20.75 11.23 1.05
C VAL A 76 20.06 11.40 2.40
N GLU A 77 20.19 12.60 2.98
CA GLU A 77 19.53 12.97 4.23
C GLU A 77 18.01 13.15 4.05
N ILE A 78 17.31 12.02 4.07
CA ILE A 78 15.85 11.93 3.98
C ILE A 78 15.26 11.18 5.16
N VAL A 79 14.07 11.60 5.57
CA VAL A 79 13.28 10.92 6.60
C VAL A 79 12.72 9.61 5.99
N PRO A 80 12.63 8.49 6.75
CA PRO A 80 12.09 7.22 6.25
C PRO A 80 10.71 7.31 5.58
N GLN A 81 9.89 8.30 5.96
CA GLN A 81 8.58 8.53 5.35
C GLN A 81 8.67 8.93 3.88
N THR A 82 9.74 9.63 3.48
CA THR A 82 10.00 10.00 2.08
C THR A 82 10.21 8.74 1.23
N ILE A 83 10.99 7.77 1.72
CA ILE A 83 11.15 6.45 1.08
C ILE A 83 9.79 5.75 0.92
N SER A 84 8.96 5.72 1.97
CA SER A 84 7.61 5.15 1.87
C SER A 84 6.75 5.81 0.80
N ARG A 85 6.85 7.14 0.62
CA ARG A 85 6.12 7.86 -0.43
C ARG A 85 6.61 7.47 -1.82
N HIS A 86 7.93 7.42 -2.03
CA HIS A 86 8.51 6.99 -3.32
C HIS A 86 8.11 5.56 -3.70
N LEU A 87 8.10 4.64 -2.72
CA LEU A 87 7.63 3.28 -2.91
C LEU A 87 6.13 3.24 -3.23
N ALA A 88 5.32 4.04 -2.52
CA ALA A 88 3.88 4.13 -2.77
C ALA A 88 3.55 4.73 -4.16
N GLU A 89 4.32 5.72 -4.63
CA GLU A 89 4.21 6.27 -5.99
C GLU A 89 4.43 5.17 -7.05
N ALA A 90 5.31 4.22 -6.78
CA ALA A 90 5.54 3.04 -7.63
C ALA A 90 4.57 1.88 -7.35
N ASN A 91 3.50 2.10 -6.58
CA ASN A 91 2.52 1.09 -6.17
C ASN A 91 3.10 -0.07 -5.34
N LEU A 92 4.18 0.17 -4.59
CA LEU A 92 4.73 -0.77 -3.61
C LEU A 92 4.25 -0.41 -2.21
N LYS A 93 3.74 -1.40 -1.48
CA LYS A 93 3.24 -1.24 -0.10
C LYS A 93 3.90 -2.25 0.81
N SER A 94 4.26 -1.81 2.01
CA SER A 94 4.71 -2.70 3.09
C SER A 94 3.53 -3.53 3.59
N LYS A 95 3.62 -4.85 3.44
CA LYS A 95 2.57 -5.82 3.80
C LYS A 95 3.19 -7.04 4.48
N HIS A 96 2.39 -7.77 5.26
CA HIS A 96 2.83 -9.05 5.78
C HIS A 96 2.90 -10.08 4.65
N PRO A 97 3.95 -10.92 4.62
CA PRO A 97 4.02 -12.04 3.70
C PRO A 97 2.86 -13.00 3.96
N PHE A 98 2.48 -13.74 2.94
CA PHE A 98 1.54 -14.82 3.12
C PHE A 98 2.27 -15.97 3.84
N ARG A 99 1.71 -16.42 4.96
CA ARG A 99 2.20 -17.59 5.70
C ARG A 99 1.33 -18.78 5.31
N ALA A 100 1.95 -19.87 4.90
CA ALA A 100 1.28 -21.13 4.61
C ALA A 100 2.12 -22.29 5.15
N LEU A 101 1.43 -23.35 5.56
CA LEU A 101 2.09 -24.60 5.89
C LEU A 101 2.64 -25.23 4.59
N PRO A 102 3.89 -25.72 4.59
CA PRO A 102 4.43 -26.48 3.47
C PRO A 102 3.68 -27.82 3.35
N LEU A 103 2.59 -27.84 2.60
CA LEU A 103 1.89 -29.08 2.28
C LEU A 103 2.56 -29.76 1.08
N THR A 104 2.95 -31.02 1.26
CA THR A 104 3.37 -31.90 0.16
C THR A 104 2.21 -32.13 -0.81
N PRO A 105 2.45 -32.49 -2.08
CA PRO A 105 1.39 -32.82 -3.02
C PRO A 105 0.45 -33.91 -2.48
N GLU A 106 1.00 -34.91 -1.79
CA GLU A 106 0.25 -35.99 -1.15
C GLU A 106 -0.69 -35.46 -0.06
N HIS A 107 -0.21 -34.60 0.84
CA HIS A 107 -1.05 -34.00 1.88
C HIS A 107 -2.21 -33.20 1.27
N ARG A 108 -1.96 -32.49 0.16
CA ARG A 108 -3.00 -31.73 -0.55
C ARG A 108 -4.05 -32.68 -1.15
N GLN A 109 -3.61 -33.77 -1.76
CA GLN A 109 -4.51 -34.76 -2.35
C GLN A 109 -5.37 -35.44 -1.28
N LEU A 110 -4.77 -35.90 -0.19
CA LEU A 110 -5.50 -36.52 0.93
C LEU A 110 -6.51 -35.55 1.55
N SER A 111 -6.12 -34.30 1.76
CA SER A 111 -7.02 -33.27 2.28
C SER A 111 -8.19 -33.02 1.32
N LEU A 112 -7.94 -32.96 0.01
CA LEU A 112 -8.98 -32.79 -0.99
C LEU A 112 -9.94 -33.98 -1.02
N GLN A 113 -9.42 -35.20 -1.03
CA GLN A 113 -10.22 -36.43 -1.00
C GLN A 113 -11.06 -36.52 0.27
N TRP A 114 -10.50 -36.15 1.43
CA TRP A 114 -11.22 -36.10 2.69
C TRP A 114 -12.42 -35.15 2.60
N CYS A 115 -12.22 -33.95 2.03
CA CYS A 115 -13.27 -32.95 1.85
C CYS A 115 -14.32 -33.43 0.85
N GLN A 116 -13.92 -34.00 -0.28
CA GLN A 116 -14.82 -34.51 -1.30
C GLN A 116 -15.71 -35.64 -0.77
N ALA A 117 -15.12 -36.60 -0.05
CA ALA A 117 -15.85 -37.71 0.57
C ALA A 117 -16.93 -37.25 1.57
N ARG A 118 -16.80 -36.02 2.09
CA ARG A 118 -17.70 -35.43 3.10
C ARG A 118 -18.44 -34.21 2.59
N SER A 119 -18.37 -33.91 1.29
CA SER A 119 -18.98 -32.72 0.70
C SER A 119 -20.50 -32.70 0.81
N MET A 120 -21.12 -33.87 0.97
CA MET A 120 -22.58 -34.05 1.09
C MET A 120 -23.04 -34.29 2.54
N TRP A 121 -22.15 -34.12 3.52
CA TRP A 121 -22.51 -34.31 4.93
C TRP A 121 -23.58 -33.33 5.37
N ASN A 122 -24.57 -33.84 6.09
CA ASN A 122 -25.62 -33.05 6.72
C ASN A 122 -25.29 -32.79 8.19
N VAL A 123 -26.16 -32.05 8.88
CA VAL A 123 -25.95 -31.67 10.29
C VAL A 123 -25.81 -32.88 11.23
N THR A 124 -26.53 -33.98 10.97
CA THR A 124 -26.48 -35.17 11.84
C THR A 124 -25.19 -35.97 11.64
N ASP A 125 -24.60 -35.95 10.45
CA ASP A 125 -23.29 -36.53 10.19
C ASP A 125 -22.17 -35.72 10.83
N CYS A 126 -22.26 -34.39 10.79
CA CYS A 126 -21.32 -33.50 11.49
C CYS A 126 -21.33 -33.71 13.02
N GLN A 127 -22.50 -33.98 13.61
CA GLN A 127 -22.65 -34.22 15.06
C GLN A 127 -21.94 -35.48 15.56
N LYS A 128 -21.58 -36.41 14.67
CA LYS A 128 -20.87 -37.65 15.04
C LYS A 128 -19.36 -37.45 15.19
N VAL A 129 -18.81 -36.30 14.79
CA VAL A 129 -17.37 -36.03 14.81
C VAL A 129 -17.00 -35.15 15.98
N VAL A 130 -16.03 -35.62 16.77
CA VAL A 130 -15.38 -34.83 17.82
C VAL A 130 -13.99 -34.43 17.31
N PHE A 131 -13.70 -33.12 17.34
CA PHE A 131 -12.38 -32.60 17.00
C PHE A 131 -11.57 -32.39 18.28
N CYS A 132 -10.33 -32.88 18.29
CA CYS A 132 -9.33 -32.58 19.30
C CYS A 132 -8.08 -32.05 18.59
N ASP A 133 -7.51 -30.98 19.11
CA ASP A 133 -6.24 -30.42 18.65
C ASP A 133 -5.43 -29.93 19.85
N GLU A 134 -4.11 -29.94 19.74
CA GLU A 134 -3.19 -29.49 20.78
C GLU A 134 -2.75 -28.06 20.49
N SER A 135 -3.06 -27.14 21.42
CA SER A 135 -2.63 -25.74 21.32
C SER A 135 -1.47 -25.45 22.26
N ARG A 136 -0.44 -24.77 21.74
CA ARG A 136 0.68 -24.25 22.54
C ARG A 136 0.35 -22.84 23.02
N PHE A 137 0.37 -22.62 24.34
CA PHE A 137 0.24 -21.29 24.94
C PHE A 137 1.63 -20.73 25.25
N VAL A 138 1.93 -19.53 24.75
CA VAL A 138 3.22 -18.86 24.94
C VAL A 138 3.00 -17.52 25.64
N LEU A 139 3.80 -17.21 26.67
CA LEU A 139 3.64 -16.01 27.53
C LEU A 139 4.22 -14.71 26.94
N GLY A 140 4.82 -14.79 25.76
CA GLY A 140 5.29 -13.63 25.00
C GLY A 140 5.48 -14.02 23.53
N THR A 141 5.05 -13.16 22.62
CA THR A 141 5.29 -13.35 21.19
C THR A 141 6.39 -12.41 20.74
N ASP A 142 7.46 -12.97 20.18
CA ASP A 142 8.25 -12.22 19.21
C ASP A 142 7.56 -12.44 17.86
N ASP A 143 6.78 -11.44 17.42
CA ASP A 143 5.93 -11.58 16.25
C ASP A 143 6.74 -11.85 14.96
N ASN A 144 8.07 -11.68 15.00
CA ASN A 144 9.02 -11.90 13.90
C ASN A 144 8.43 -11.43 12.57
N CYS A 145 7.73 -10.30 12.65
CA CYS A 145 6.76 -9.88 11.67
C CYS A 145 7.49 -9.11 10.57
N VAL A 146 8.30 -9.86 9.81
CA VAL A 146 8.94 -9.36 8.60
C VAL A 146 7.85 -8.81 7.69
N ARG A 147 8.05 -7.60 7.20
CA ARG A 147 7.16 -6.97 6.21
C ARG A 147 7.88 -6.95 4.88
N MET A 148 7.13 -7.22 3.83
CA MET A 148 7.63 -7.18 2.46
C MET A 148 7.01 -6.02 1.68
N TRP A 149 7.80 -5.37 0.84
CA TRP A 149 7.34 -4.46 -0.20
C TRP A 149 6.75 -5.27 -1.35
N ARG A 150 5.48 -5.02 -1.67
CA ARG A 150 4.81 -5.71 -2.79
C ARG A 150 3.75 -4.86 -3.43
N ARG A 151 3.40 -5.19 -4.67
CA ARG A 151 2.24 -4.58 -5.34
C ARG A 151 0.93 -5.20 -4.83
N PRO A 152 -0.19 -4.48 -4.93
CA PRO A 152 -1.51 -5.08 -4.77
C PRO A 152 -1.69 -6.26 -5.73
N GLY A 153 -2.23 -7.38 -5.25
CA GLY A 153 -2.43 -8.60 -6.05
C GLY A 153 -1.32 -9.65 -5.93
N GLU A 154 -0.10 -9.27 -5.57
CA GLU A 154 1.06 -10.18 -5.45
C GLU A 154 1.08 -10.97 -4.14
N ARG A 155 -0.08 -11.22 -3.51
CA ARG A 155 -0.12 -11.90 -2.20
C ARG A 155 0.47 -13.31 -2.26
N TYR A 156 0.21 -14.04 -3.35
CA TYR A 156 0.62 -15.43 -3.53
C TYR A 156 1.85 -15.60 -4.42
N ASN A 157 2.32 -14.52 -5.06
CA ASN A 157 3.47 -14.54 -5.98
C ASN A 157 4.82 -14.42 -5.24
N SER A 158 4.87 -14.82 -3.96
CA SER A 158 6.10 -14.68 -3.19
C SER A 158 7.14 -15.68 -3.71
N PRO A 159 8.32 -15.22 -4.16
CA PRO A 159 9.39 -16.11 -4.63
C PRO A 159 9.95 -17.00 -3.52
N THR A 160 9.67 -16.66 -2.26
CA THR A 160 10.01 -17.44 -1.08
C THR A 160 8.79 -17.52 -0.16
N PRO A 161 8.11 -18.68 -0.08
CA PRO A 161 7.13 -18.88 0.97
C PRO A 161 7.82 -18.68 2.31
N PHE A 162 7.32 -17.74 3.13
CA PHE A 162 7.70 -17.74 4.54
C PHE A 162 7.01 -18.94 5.16
N TYR A 163 7.74 -20.05 5.21
CA TYR A 163 7.33 -21.23 5.94
C TYR A 163 7.37 -20.86 7.42
N VAL A 164 6.26 -21.12 8.11
CA VAL A 164 6.28 -21.14 9.57
C VAL A 164 7.19 -22.29 9.93
N THR A 165 8.40 -22.01 10.43
CA THR A 165 9.23 -23.04 11.05
C THR A 165 8.45 -23.55 12.25
N LEU A 166 7.85 -24.74 12.12
CA LEU A 166 7.46 -25.53 13.27
C LEU A 166 8.77 -25.82 14.02
N PRO A 167 8.88 -25.51 15.32
CA PRO A 167 10.06 -25.93 16.08
C PRO A 167 10.18 -27.44 15.94
N ALA A 168 11.33 -27.90 15.46
CA ALA A 168 11.65 -29.31 15.33
C ALA A 168 11.32 -30.00 16.67
N GLN A 169 10.52 -31.05 16.60
CA GLN A 169 10.14 -31.85 17.76
C GLN A 169 11.40 -32.37 18.46
N LEU A 170 11.48 -32.18 19.77
CA LEU A 170 12.22 -33.12 20.61
C LEU A 170 11.29 -34.34 20.80
N VAL A 171 11.86 -35.48 20.43
CA VAL A 171 11.44 -36.90 20.58
C VAL A 171 10.35 -37.15 21.62
#